data_AF-E0XYA6-F1
#
_entry.id   AF-E0XYA6-F1
#
_cell.length_a   1.000
_cell.length_b   1.000
_cell.length_c   1.000
_cell.angle_alpha   90.00
_cell.angle_beta   90.00
_cell.angle_gamma   90.00
#
_symmetry.space_group_name_H-M   'P 1'
#
loop_
_entity.id
_entity.type
_entity.pdbx_description
1 polymer ?
#
loop_
_entity_poly.entity_id
_entity_poly.type
_entity_poly.pdbx_seq_one_letter_code
_entity_poly.pdbx_strand_id
1 'polypeptide(L)'
;IFQWIDENDAVRVVVLSGAGKHFSAGIDLMLLASVANELGKDVGRNARMLRRKILQMQASFNAVDQCRKPVLAAIQGYCIGGAIDLIAACDMRYAAEDAQFSIKEIDMGMAADVGTLQRLPRIIGDGMLRELAYTGRMVAADEARAIGLVNRVYSDNQALLDGVMAIAHEIASKSPIAIAGTKQMIGYMRDHRVDDGLEYVATWNAAMLQSSDLRLAMTAHMTKQKPEFLD
;
A
#
# COMPACT_ATOMS: atom_id res chain seq x y z
N ILE A 1 -9.66 2.87 10.98
CA ILE A 1 -8.19 3.04 11.17
C ILE A 1 -7.65 4.08 10.19
N PHE A 2 -7.59 3.78 8.88
CA PHE A 2 -6.98 4.69 7.91
C PHE A 2 -7.67 6.05 7.77
N GLN A 3 -8.99 6.14 7.97
CA GLN A 3 -9.67 7.43 8.06
C GLN A 3 -9.12 8.30 9.21
N TRP A 4 -9.02 7.75 10.42
CA TRP A 4 -8.44 8.46 11.57
C TRP A 4 -6.97 8.83 11.33
N ILE A 5 -6.19 7.94 10.70
CA ILE A 5 -4.80 8.24 10.31
C ILE A 5 -4.78 9.42 9.35
N ASP A 6 -5.65 9.44 8.35
CA ASP A 6 -5.70 10.50 7.34
C ASP A 6 -6.11 11.87 7.93
N GLU A 7 -6.94 11.87 8.97
CA GLU A 7 -7.41 13.09 9.66
C GLU A 7 -6.47 13.56 10.78
N ASN A 8 -5.58 12.69 11.29
CA ASN A 8 -4.66 13.03 12.37
C ASN A 8 -3.32 13.55 11.82
N ASP A 9 -3.04 14.83 12.02
CA ASP A 9 -1.83 15.52 11.51
C ASP A 9 -0.54 15.12 12.24
N ALA A 10 -0.65 14.63 13.48
CA ALA A 10 0.49 14.11 14.23
C ALA A 10 1.05 12.80 13.61
N VAL A 11 0.27 12.13 12.75
CA VAL A 11 0.76 10.96 12.00
C VAL A 11 1.41 11.42 10.70
N ARG A 12 2.71 11.13 10.56
CA ARG A 12 3.49 11.45 9.35
C ARG A 12 3.60 10.30 8.36
N VAL A 13 3.79 9.09 8.87
CA VAL A 13 4.09 7.89 8.10
C VAL A 13 3.46 6.69 8.82
N VAL A 14 2.98 5.72 8.07
CA VAL A 14 2.42 4.47 8.58
C VAL A 14 3.35 3.32 8.24
N VAL A 15 3.65 2.47 9.22
CA VAL A 15 4.29 1.16 8.98
C VAL A 15 3.27 0.07 9.30
N LEU A 16 3.00 -0.79 8.34
CA LEU A 16 2.16 -1.98 8.50
C LEU A 16 3.04 -3.21 8.65
N SER A 17 2.84 -3.97 9.73
CA SER A 17 3.52 -5.23 10.00
C SER A 17 2.55 -6.25 10.60
N GLY A 18 2.78 -7.55 10.38
CA GLY A 18 2.04 -8.61 11.05
C GLY A 18 2.62 -8.97 12.41
N ALA A 19 1.77 -9.39 13.35
CA ALA A 19 2.24 -9.93 14.63
C ALA A 19 2.64 -11.41 14.48
N GLY A 20 3.72 -11.81 15.16
CA GLY A 20 4.18 -13.20 15.17
C GLY A 20 4.98 -13.59 13.91
N LYS A 21 4.89 -14.87 13.52
CA LYS A 21 5.78 -15.48 12.51
C LYS A 21 5.50 -15.06 11.06
N HIS A 22 4.33 -14.51 10.78
CA HIS A 22 3.88 -14.24 9.42
C HIS A 22 3.22 -12.88 9.35
N PHE A 23 3.32 -12.23 8.20
CA PHE A 23 2.63 -10.98 7.95
C PHE A 23 1.11 -11.18 7.95
N SER A 24 0.60 -12.06 7.09
CA SER A 24 -0.81 -12.49 7.07
C SER A 24 -1.01 -13.69 6.13
N ALA A 25 -1.86 -14.63 6.57
CA ALA A 25 -2.27 -15.78 5.77
C ALA A 25 -3.47 -15.49 4.84
N GLY A 26 -3.98 -14.25 4.83
CA GLY A 26 -5.09 -13.85 3.97
C GLY A 26 -6.45 -13.94 4.65
N ILE A 27 -7.49 -14.21 3.85
CA ILE A 27 -8.88 -14.22 4.31
C ILE A 27 -9.18 -15.39 5.26
N ASP A 28 -9.95 -15.13 6.30
CA ASP A 28 -10.46 -16.17 7.20
C ASP A 28 -11.49 -17.04 6.47
N LEU A 29 -11.22 -18.35 6.36
CA LEU A 29 -12.12 -19.31 5.72
C LEU A 29 -13.47 -19.40 6.44
N MET A 30 -13.53 -19.15 7.75
CA MET A 30 -14.80 -19.09 8.49
C MET A 30 -15.64 -17.88 8.09
N LEU A 31 -15.00 -16.75 7.81
CA LEU A 31 -15.68 -15.56 7.29
C LEU A 31 -16.31 -15.87 5.92
N LEU A 32 -15.57 -16.53 5.02
CA LEU A 32 -16.11 -16.95 3.72
C LEU A 32 -17.30 -17.90 3.88
N ALA A 33 -17.19 -18.90 4.76
CA ALA A 33 -18.28 -19.82 5.05
C ALA A 33 -19.53 -19.10 5.61
N SER A 34 -19.34 -18.11 6.48
CA SER A 34 -20.47 -17.32 7.00
C SER A 34 -21.20 -16.53 5.91
N VAL A 35 -20.47 -15.96 4.94
CA VAL A 35 -21.07 -15.23 3.81
C VAL A 35 -21.85 -16.19 2.92
N ALA A 36 -21.34 -17.40 2.71
CA ALA A 36 -22.05 -18.43 1.95
C ALA A 36 -23.38 -18.83 2.62
N ASN A 37 -23.42 -18.89 3.95
CA ASN A 37 -24.64 -19.21 4.71
C ASN A 37 -25.70 -18.11 4.66
N GLU A 38 -25.34 -16.86 4.33
CA GLU A 38 -26.30 -15.77 4.14
C GLU A 38 -27.01 -15.83 2.76
N LEU A 39 -26.56 -16.69 1.84
CA LEU A 39 -27.10 -16.78 0.49
C LEU A 39 -28.47 -17.49 0.48
N GLY A 40 -29.44 -16.84 -0.15
CA GLY A 40 -30.77 -17.42 -0.41
C GLY A 40 -30.81 -18.21 -1.72
N LYS A 41 -32.02 -18.61 -2.14
CA LYS A 41 -32.25 -19.32 -3.41
C LYS A 41 -32.19 -18.43 -4.66
N ASP A 42 -32.39 -17.12 -4.49
CA ASP A 42 -32.49 -16.16 -5.59
C ASP A 42 -31.13 -15.55 -5.94
N VAL A 43 -30.61 -15.92 -7.11
CA VAL A 43 -29.28 -15.47 -7.58
C VAL A 43 -29.19 -13.95 -7.69
N GLY A 44 -30.25 -13.27 -8.13
CA GLY A 44 -30.25 -11.81 -8.30
C GLY A 44 -30.08 -11.05 -6.98
N ARG A 45 -30.83 -11.44 -5.93
CA ARG A 45 -30.69 -10.87 -4.58
C ARG A 45 -29.33 -11.19 -3.97
N ASN A 46 -28.85 -12.42 -4.14
CA ASN A 46 -27.52 -12.83 -3.68
C ASN A 46 -26.42 -11.98 -4.31
N ALA A 47 -26.45 -11.80 -5.63
CA ALA A 47 -25.47 -10.99 -6.35
C ALA A 47 -25.45 -9.53 -5.86
N ARG A 48 -26.62 -8.92 -5.61
CA ARG A 48 -26.70 -7.55 -5.07
C ARG A 48 -26.12 -7.47 -3.65
N MET A 49 -26.34 -8.48 -2.82
CA MET A 49 -25.78 -8.55 -1.46
C MET A 49 -24.26 -8.72 -1.49
N LEU A 50 -23.76 -9.71 -2.23
CA LEU A 50 -22.33 -10.00 -2.37
C LEU A 50 -21.57 -8.80 -2.92
N ARG A 51 -22.10 -8.14 -3.97
CA ARG A 51 -21.49 -6.93 -4.53
C ARG A 51 -21.30 -5.84 -3.48
N ARG A 52 -22.26 -5.64 -2.56
CA ARG A 52 -22.11 -4.64 -1.49
C ARG A 52 -21.00 -5.03 -0.51
N LYS A 53 -20.92 -6.31 -0.12
CA LYS A 53 -19.86 -6.81 0.78
C LYS A 53 -18.48 -6.68 0.13
N ILE A 54 -18.35 -7.04 -1.16
CA ILE A 54 -17.10 -6.89 -1.93
C ILE A 54 -16.67 -5.43 -1.98
N LEU A 55 -17.58 -4.50 -2.31
CA LEU A 55 -17.25 -3.07 -2.32
C LEU A 55 -16.85 -2.54 -0.94
N GLN A 56 -17.46 -3.04 0.13
CA GLN A 56 -17.09 -2.68 1.49
C GLN A 56 -15.69 -3.20 1.86
N MET A 57 -15.34 -4.41 1.43
CA MET A 57 -13.98 -4.95 1.60
C MET A 57 -12.97 -4.13 0.80
N GLN A 58 -13.23 -3.89 -0.49
CA GLN A 58 -12.41 -3.03 -1.35
C GLN A 58 -12.18 -1.65 -0.74
N ALA A 59 -13.20 -1.04 -0.14
CA ALA A 59 -13.07 0.26 0.53
C ALA A 59 -12.03 0.24 1.67
N SER A 60 -11.84 -0.89 2.35
CA SER A 60 -10.85 -1.01 3.42
C SER A 60 -9.41 -0.95 2.88
N PHE A 61 -9.16 -1.54 1.72
CA PHE A 61 -7.85 -1.48 1.03
C PHE A 61 -7.66 -0.14 0.30
N ASN A 62 -8.72 0.39 -0.30
CA ASN A 62 -8.69 1.72 -0.93
C ASN A 62 -8.34 2.81 0.09
N ALA A 63 -8.80 2.69 1.34
CA ALA A 63 -8.45 3.64 2.40
C ALA A 63 -6.93 3.68 2.68
N VAL A 64 -6.20 2.59 2.44
CA VAL A 64 -4.73 2.55 2.55
C VAL A 64 -4.09 3.35 1.42
N ASP A 65 -4.48 3.05 0.19
CA ASP A 65 -3.97 3.69 -1.03
C ASP A 65 -4.29 5.19 -1.08
N GLN A 66 -5.48 5.57 -0.60
CA GLN A 66 -5.97 6.95 -0.59
C GLN A 66 -5.50 7.78 0.61
N CYS A 67 -4.85 7.16 1.61
CA CYS A 67 -4.33 7.89 2.74
C CYS A 67 -3.28 8.91 2.29
N ARG A 68 -3.40 10.18 2.70
CA ARG A 68 -2.44 11.23 2.31
C ARG A 68 -1.03 11.00 2.87
N LYS A 69 -0.90 10.15 3.90
CA LYS A 69 0.37 9.78 4.52
C LYS A 69 1.00 8.58 3.80
N PRO A 70 2.34 8.52 3.68
CA PRO A 70 3.02 7.34 3.16
C PRO A 70 2.78 6.10 4.02
N VAL A 71 2.58 4.96 3.37
CA VAL A 71 2.33 3.66 3.99
C VAL A 71 3.38 2.67 3.52
N LEU A 72 4.14 2.13 4.48
CA LEU A 72 5.22 1.18 4.27
C LEU A 72 4.78 -0.19 4.80
N ALA A 73 4.91 -1.24 4.00
CA ALA A 73 4.69 -2.61 4.45
C ALA A 73 6.03 -3.26 4.83
N ALA A 74 6.11 -3.77 6.06
CA ALA A 74 7.20 -4.61 6.57
C ALA A 74 6.71 -6.07 6.67
N ILE A 75 7.23 -6.93 5.80
CA ILE A 75 6.65 -8.24 5.51
C ILE A 75 7.63 -9.36 5.89
N GLN A 76 7.26 -10.16 6.89
CA GLN A 76 7.98 -11.38 7.29
C GLN A 76 7.12 -12.63 7.05
N GLY A 77 7.76 -13.78 6.82
CA GLY A 77 7.06 -15.04 6.61
C GLY A 77 5.95 -14.97 5.55
N TYR A 78 4.77 -15.51 5.82
CA TYR A 78 3.70 -15.58 4.82
C TYR A 78 2.97 -14.25 4.59
N CYS A 79 2.83 -13.89 3.32
CA CYS A 79 1.97 -12.83 2.78
C CYS A 79 1.09 -13.43 1.66
N ILE A 80 -0.10 -13.92 2.02
CA ILE A 80 -0.91 -14.77 1.14
C ILE A 80 -2.30 -14.15 0.89
N GLY A 81 -2.80 -14.29 -0.35
CA GLY A 81 -4.15 -13.89 -0.76
C GLY A 81 -4.41 -12.41 -0.49
N GLY A 82 -5.47 -12.10 0.27
CA GLY A 82 -5.82 -10.73 0.68
C GLY A 82 -4.69 -9.92 1.35
N ALA A 83 -3.62 -10.56 1.82
CA ALA A 83 -2.40 -9.86 2.26
C ALA A 83 -1.64 -9.21 1.08
N ILE A 84 -1.62 -9.85 -0.10
CA ILE A 84 -1.09 -9.29 -1.34
C ILE A 84 -1.89 -8.04 -1.73
N ASP A 85 -3.23 -8.09 -1.64
CA ASP A 85 -4.08 -6.92 -1.92
C ASP A 85 -3.77 -5.75 -0.99
N LEU A 86 -3.46 -6.04 0.29
CA LEU A 86 -3.04 -5.03 1.28
C LEU A 86 -1.71 -4.38 0.92
N ILE A 87 -0.67 -5.19 0.66
CA ILE A 87 0.66 -4.65 0.37
C ILE A 87 0.69 -3.94 -0.99
N ALA A 88 -0.15 -4.36 -1.93
CA ALA A 88 -0.32 -3.71 -3.22
C ALA A 88 -0.96 -2.31 -3.09
N ALA A 89 -1.71 -2.06 -2.02
CA ALA A 89 -2.26 -0.74 -1.68
C ALA A 89 -1.30 0.14 -0.87
N CYS A 90 -0.15 -0.40 -0.43
CA CYS A 90 0.89 0.38 0.25
C CYS A 90 1.77 1.11 -0.77
N ASP A 91 2.45 2.18 -0.35
CA ASP A 91 3.35 2.93 -1.22
C ASP A 91 4.68 2.19 -1.43
N MET A 92 5.20 1.58 -0.36
CA MET A 92 6.48 0.88 -0.34
C MET A 92 6.37 -0.46 0.36
N ARG A 93 7.16 -1.43 -0.08
CA ARG A 93 7.14 -2.81 0.44
C ARG A 93 8.55 -3.29 0.73
N TYR A 94 8.74 -3.89 1.90
CA TYR A 94 10.01 -4.42 2.35
C TYR A 94 9.79 -5.81 2.93
N ALA A 95 10.76 -6.69 2.73
CA ALA A 95 10.64 -8.09 3.13
C ALA A 95 11.79 -8.53 4.03
N ALA A 96 11.52 -9.48 4.93
CA ALA A 96 12.56 -10.32 5.52
C ALA A 96 12.91 -11.44 4.53
N GLU A 97 14.08 -12.06 4.68
CA GLU A 97 14.57 -13.13 3.80
C GLU A 97 13.64 -14.36 3.80
N ASP A 98 12.95 -14.60 4.91
CA ASP A 98 11.98 -15.69 5.06
C ASP A 98 10.60 -15.40 4.43
N ALA A 99 10.41 -14.20 3.86
CA ALA A 99 9.12 -13.79 3.33
C ALA A 99 8.74 -14.59 2.08
N GLN A 100 7.47 -14.99 2.02
CA GLN A 100 6.90 -15.73 0.90
C GLN A 100 5.53 -15.16 0.51
N PHE A 101 5.33 -14.97 -0.79
CA PHE A 101 4.19 -14.26 -1.36
C PHE A 101 3.36 -15.17 -2.27
N SER A 102 2.04 -15.03 -2.27
CA SER A 102 1.17 -15.80 -3.19
C SER A 102 -0.19 -15.14 -3.40
N ILE A 103 -0.61 -15.03 -4.67
CA ILE A 103 -1.99 -14.68 -5.06
C ILE A 103 -2.80 -15.98 -4.99
N LYS A 104 -3.32 -16.31 -3.82
CA LYS A 104 -3.83 -17.66 -3.51
C LYS A 104 -5.30 -17.89 -3.88
N GLU A 105 -6.00 -16.83 -4.27
CA GLU A 105 -7.43 -16.86 -4.60
C GLU A 105 -7.74 -17.85 -5.72
N ILE A 106 -6.82 -18.03 -6.68
CA ILE A 106 -7.02 -18.94 -7.81
C ILE A 106 -7.18 -20.39 -7.36
N ASP A 107 -6.45 -20.82 -6.32
CA ASP A 107 -6.55 -22.16 -5.74
C ASP A 107 -7.82 -22.34 -4.90
N MET A 108 -8.50 -21.24 -4.56
CA MET A 108 -9.81 -21.22 -3.94
C MET A 108 -10.95 -21.16 -4.97
N GLY A 109 -10.63 -21.22 -6.27
CA GLY A 109 -11.61 -21.11 -7.35
C GLY A 109 -12.17 -19.69 -7.51
N MET A 110 -11.42 -18.67 -7.10
CA MET A 110 -11.85 -17.28 -7.09
C MET A 110 -10.83 -16.38 -7.79
N ALA A 111 -11.32 -15.36 -8.51
CA ALA A 111 -10.45 -14.28 -8.95
C ALA A 111 -10.22 -13.31 -7.78
N ALA A 112 -8.98 -12.88 -7.55
CA ALA A 112 -8.68 -11.86 -6.55
C ALA A 112 -9.44 -10.56 -6.86
N ASP A 113 -10.23 -10.08 -5.90
CA ASP A 113 -11.25 -9.05 -6.15
C ASP A 113 -11.14 -7.84 -5.23
N VAL A 114 -10.13 -7.77 -4.35
CA VAL A 114 -9.97 -6.64 -3.41
C VAL A 114 -8.77 -5.71 -3.70
N GLY A 115 -8.03 -5.95 -4.78
CA GLY A 115 -7.03 -4.98 -5.26
C GLY A 115 -5.86 -5.52 -6.09
N THR A 116 -5.48 -6.78 -5.89
CA THR A 116 -4.26 -7.37 -6.47
C THR A 116 -4.22 -7.20 -7.99
N LEU A 117 -5.31 -7.58 -8.68
CA LEU A 117 -5.36 -7.53 -10.15
C LEU A 117 -5.38 -6.10 -10.70
N GLN A 118 -5.78 -5.12 -9.89
CA GLN A 118 -5.88 -3.72 -10.29
C GLN A 118 -4.58 -2.95 -10.04
N ARG A 119 -3.85 -3.29 -8.97
CA ARG A 119 -2.68 -2.53 -8.50
C ARG A 119 -1.35 -3.13 -8.96
N LEU A 120 -1.19 -4.45 -8.91
CA LEU A 120 0.07 -5.11 -9.24
C LEU A 120 0.59 -4.91 -10.68
N PRO A 121 -0.23 -4.70 -11.74
CA PRO A 121 0.33 -4.49 -13.08
C PRO A 121 1.32 -3.31 -13.15
N ARG A 122 1.14 -2.30 -12.29
CA ARG A 122 2.01 -1.11 -12.21
C ARG A 122 3.21 -1.28 -11.27
N ILE A 123 3.24 -2.39 -10.53
CA ILE A 123 4.30 -2.70 -9.56
C ILE A 123 5.27 -3.73 -10.15
N ILE A 124 4.74 -4.82 -10.70
CA ILE A 124 5.53 -5.96 -11.19
C ILE A 124 5.41 -6.20 -12.70
N GLY A 125 4.59 -5.40 -13.40
CA GLY A 125 4.30 -5.57 -14.82
C GLY A 125 3.18 -6.59 -15.10
N ASP A 126 2.54 -6.46 -16.27
CA ASP A 126 1.38 -7.28 -16.67
C ASP A 126 1.74 -8.78 -16.84
N GLY A 127 2.89 -9.07 -17.45
CA GLY A 127 3.32 -10.46 -17.69
C GLY A 127 3.55 -11.25 -16.41
N MET A 128 4.29 -10.68 -15.46
CA MET A 128 4.56 -11.33 -14.17
C MET A 128 3.29 -11.47 -13.35
N LEU A 129 2.42 -10.45 -13.32
CA LEU A 129 1.13 -10.56 -12.66
C LEU A 129 0.30 -11.74 -13.17
N ARG A 130 0.21 -11.93 -14.49
CA ARG A 130 -0.55 -13.05 -15.07
C ARG A 130 0.00 -14.39 -14.62
N GLU A 131 1.32 -14.56 -14.64
CA GLU A 131 1.95 -15.80 -14.18
C GLU A 131 1.58 -16.08 -12.71
N LEU A 132 1.78 -15.10 -11.82
CA LEU A 132 1.52 -15.29 -10.40
C LEU A 132 0.02 -15.50 -10.12
N ALA A 133 -0.86 -14.77 -10.80
CA ALA A 133 -2.31 -14.87 -10.60
C ALA A 133 -2.91 -16.16 -11.18
N TYR A 134 -2.34 -16.70 -12.26
CA TYR A 134 -2.83 -17.95 -12.87
C TYR A 134 -2.27 -19.20 -12.19
N THR A 135 -1.06 -19.12 -11.65
CA THR A 135 -0.39 -20.28 -11.03
C THR A 135 -0.63 -20.38 -9.53
N GLY A 136 -0.89 -19.26 -8.84
CA GLY A 136 -0.98 -19.22 -7.38
C GLY A 136 0.30 -19.69 -6.70
N ARG A 137 1.45 -19.67 -7.40
CA ARG A 137 2.72 -20.19 -6.88
C ARG A 137 3.26 -19.29 -5.78
N MET A 138 4.04 -19.89 -4.89
CA MET A 138 4.82 -19.13 -3.92
C MET A 138 5.97 -18.40 -4.63
N VAL A 139 6.22 -17.17 -4.19
CA VAL A 139 7.33 -16.32 -4.60
C VAL A 139 8.18 -16.05 -3.36
N ALA A 140 9.49 -16.33 -3.44
CA ALA A 140 10.42 -16.04 -2.35
C ALA A 140 10.87 -14.57 -2.35
N ALA A 141 11.44 -14.10 -1.25
CA ALA A 141 11.81 -12.70 -1.07
C ALA A 141 12.81 -12.16 -2.12
N ASP A 142 13.75 -13.00 -2.58
CA ASP A 142 14.74 -12.65 -3.59
C ASP A 142 14.10 -12.41 -4.97
N GLU A 143 13.20 -13.29 -5.40
CA GLU A 143 12.40 -13.14 -6.60
C GLU A 143 11.45 -11.94 -6.48
N ALA A 144 10.77 -11.78 -5.32
CA ALA A 144 9.91 -10.64 -5.05
C ALA A 144 10.66 -9.31 -5.23
N ARG A 145 11.94 -9.25 -4.85
CA ARG A 145 12.81 -8.09 -5.11
C ARG A 145 13.13 -7.95 -6.59
N ALA A 146 13.49 -9.05 -7.26
CA ALA A 146 13.87 -9.04 -8.67
C ALA A 146 12.73 -8.57 -9.60
N ILE A 147 11.48 -8.91 -9.27
CA ILE A 147 10.29 -8.51 -10.05
C ILE A 147 9.73 -7.14 -9.62
N GLY A 148 10.32 -6.48 -8.62
CA GLY A 148 9.88 -5.17 -8.14
C GLY A 148 8.68 -5.19 -7.17
N LEU A 149 8.25 -6.37 -6.69
CA LEU A 149 7.20 -6.46 -5.67
C LEU A 149 7.64 -5.79 -4.37
N VAL A 150 8.90 -5.99 -3.97
CA VAL A 150 9.49 -5.36 -2.77
C VAL A 150 10.71 -4.51 -3.12
N ASN A 151 10.86 -3.39 -2.43
CA ASN A 151 11.95 -2.44 -2.60
C ASN A 151 13.29 -2.98 -2.07
N ARG A 152 13.27 -3.72 -0.96
CA ARG A 152 14.46 -4.31 -0.33
C ARG A 152 14.11 -5.54 0.50
N VAL A 153 15.08 -6.43 0.63
CA VAL A 153 15.06 -7.61 1.51
C VAL A 153 16.09 -7.43 2.63
N TYR A 154 15.71 -7.80 3.85
CA TYR A 154 16.53 -7.76 5.07
C TYR A 154 16.74 -9.19 5.60
N SER A 155 17.80 -9.41 6.38
CA SER A 155 18.19 -10.75 6.87
C SER A 155 17.11 -11.44 7.70
N ASP A 156 16.40 -10.67 8.52
CA ASP A 156 15.38 -11.18 9.44
C ASP A 156 14.35 -10.09 9.76
N ASN A 157 13.33 -10.47 10.54
CA ASN A 157 12.25 -9.57 10.92
C ASN A 157 12.72 -8.37 11.77
N GLN A 158 13.75 -8.52 12.60
CA GLN A 158 14.25 -7.41 13.42
C GLN A 158 14.95 -6.39 12.52
N ALA A 159 15.87 -6.85 11.68
CA ALA A 159 16.57 -6.01 10.71
C ALA A 159 15.59 -5.32 9.74
N LEU A 160 14.53 -6.02 9.32
CA LEU A 160 13.43 -5.48 8.54
C LEU A 160 12.75 -4.31 9.26
N LEU A 161 12.31 -4.51 10.50
CA LEU A 161 11.60 -3.47 11.25
C LEU A 161 12.51 -2.25 11.51
N ASP A 162 13.76 -2.47 11.91
CA ASP A 162 14.72 -1.39 12.14
C ASP A 162 14.97 -0.58 10.86
N GLY A 163 15.16 -1.27 9.73
CA GLY A 163 15.37 -0.64 8.43
C GLY A 163 14.14 0.15 7.94
N VAL A 164 12.94 -0.41 8.09
CA VAL A 164 11.69 0.25 7.68
C VAL A 164 11.37 1.44 8.57
N MET A 165 11.61 1.34 9.88
CA MET A 165 11.44 2.45 10.81
C MET A 165 12.43 3.58 10.54
N ALA A 166 13.67 3.27 10.16
CA ALA A 166 14.64 4.30 9.76
C ALA A 166 14.16 5.09 8.52
N ILE A 167 13.61 4.39 7.52
CA ILE A 167 13.02 5.03 6.33
C ILE A 167 11.80 5.86 6.73
N ALA A 168 10.93 5.34 7.60
CA ALA A 168 9.77 6.08 8.08
C ALA A 168 10.17 7.37 8.82
N HIS A 169 11.21 7.32 9.66
CA HIS A 169 11.74 8.50 10.34
C HIS A 169 12.35 9.51 9.37
N GLU A 170 13.04 9.04 8.32
CA GLU A 170 13.56 9.93 7.29
C GLU A 170 12.43 10.66 6.57
N ILE A 171 11.37 9.96 6.18
CA ILE A 171 10.19 10.56 5.53
C ILE A 171 9.49 11.53 6.50
N ALA A 172 9.31 11.12 7.76
CA ALA A 172 8.65 11.94 8.78
C ALA A 172 9.44 13.23 9.12
N SER A 173 10.74 13.28 8.83
CA SER A 173 11.56 14.49 8.98
C SER A 173 11.35 15.54 7.87
N LYS A 174 10.59 15.21 6.82
CA LYS A 174 10.31 16.12 5.70
C LYS A 174 9.03 16.90 5.94
N SER A 175 8.82 17.95 5.12
CA SER A 175 7.57 18.71 5.14
C SER A 175 6.38 17.79 4.86
N PRO A 176 5.37 17.72 5.74
CA PRO A 176 4.18 16.91 5.53
C PRO A 176 3.36 17.36 4.32
N ILE A 177 3.33 18.66 4.06
CA ILE A 177 2.67 19.26 2.90
C ILE A 177 3.34 18.76 1.62
N ALA A 178 4.68 18.77 1.58
CA ALA A 178 5.43 18.28 0.43
C ALA A 178 5.24 16.78 0.22
N ILE A 179 5.24 15.99 1.30
CA ILE A 179 5.02 14.53 1.23
C ILE A 179 3.62 14.19 0.74
N ALA A 180 2.58 14.78 1.34
CA ALA A 180 1.19 14.53 0.95
C ALA A 180 0.93 14.97 -0.50
N GLY A 181 1.44 16.15 -0.89
CA GLY A 181 1.38 16.62 -2.27
C GLY A 181 2.08 15.67 -3.23
N THR A 182 3.30 15.22 -2.91
CA THR A 182 4.06 14.27 -3.74
C THR A 182 3.29 12.97 -3.94
N LYS A 183 2.75 12.39 -2.86
CA LYS A 183 1.93 11.17 -2.94
C LYS A 183 0.69 11.39 -3.80
N GLN A 184 -0.01 12.51 -3.63
CA GLN A 184 -1.20 12.84 -4.43
C GLN A 184 -0.88 12.92 -5.93
N MET A 185 0.21 13.59 -6.32
CA MET A 185 0.59 13.75 -7.72
C MET A 185 1.04 12.43 -8.36
N ILE A 186 1.82 11.62 -7.64
CA ILE A 186 2.20 10.27 -8.10
C ILE A 186 0.93 9.40 -8.26
N GLY A 187 0.02 9.47 -7.29
CA GLY A 187 -1.24 8.74 -7.30
C GLY A 187 -2.10 9.11 -8.51
N TYR A 188 -2.19 10.39 -8.85
CA TYR A 188 -2.94 10.92 -10.00
C TYR A 188 -2.37 10.41 -11.33
N MET A 189 -1.05 10.33 -11.47
CA MET A 189 -0.40 9.87 -12.70
C MET A 189 -0.64 8.39 -13.06
N ARG A 190 -1.35 7.63 -12.22
CA ARG A 190 -1.69 6.24 -12.52
C ARG A 190 -2.53 6.15 -13.80
N ASP A 191 -3.55 6.96 -13.96
CA ASP A 191 -4.55 6.84 -15.03
C ASP A 191 -4.73 8.12 -15.86
N HIS A 192 -3.81 9.08 -15.71
CA HIS A 192 -3.85 10.37 -16.40
C HIS A 192 -2.66 10.56 -17.35
N ARG A 193 -2.80 11.47 -18.31
CA ARG A 193 -1.72 11.82 -19.23
C ARG A 193 -0.72 12.75 -18.56
N VAL A 194 0.46 12.88 -19.17
CA VAL A 194 1.54 13.72 -18.63
C VAL A 194 1.15 15.20 -18.60
N ASP A 195 0.44 15.69 -19.62
CA ASP A 195 -0.08 17.07 -19.67
C ASP A 195 -1.09 17.35 -18.55
N ASP A 196 -2.04 16.43 -18.30
CA ASP A 196 -3.00 16.54 -17.20
C ASP A 196 -2.29 16.62 -15.83
N GLY A 197 -1.30 15.75 -15.61
CA GLY A 197 -0.56 15.73 -14.35
C GLY A 197 0.32 16.95 -14.13
N LEU A 198 0.95 17.48 -15.19
CA LEU A 198 1.76 18.69 -15.12
C LEU A 198 0.91 19.92 -14.78
N GLU A 199 -0.28 20.03 -15.35
CA GLU A 199 -1.23 21.10 -15.02
C GLU A 199 -1.71 21.00 -13.55
N TYR A 200 -2.01 19.77 -13.10
CA TYR A 200 -2.45 19.55 -11.72
C TYR A 200 -1.37 19.90 -10.69
N VAL A 201 -0.12 19.46 -10.91
CA VAL A 201 0.99 19.81 -10.00
C VAL A 201 1.35 21.29 -10.07
N ALA A 202 1.20 21.95 -11.22
CA ALA A 202 1.37 23.40 -11.34
C ALA A 202 0.34 24.14 -10.45
N THR A 203 -0.93 23.72 -10.50
CA THR A 203 -2.00 24.25 -9.65
C THR A 203 -1.70 24.06 -8.16
N TRP A 204 -1.24 22.86 -7.76
CA TRP A 204 -0.85 22.58 -6.37
C TRP A 204 0.32 23.46 -5.92
N ASN A 205 1.40 23.50 -6.70
CA ASN A 205 2.62 24.22 -6.34
C ASN A 205 2.44 25.74 -6.38
N ALA A 206 1.52 26.28 -7.18
CA ALA A 206 1.19 27.71 -7.15
C ALA A 206 0.80 28.17 -5.72
N ALA A 207 0.11 27.31 -4.95
CA ALA A 207 -0.15 27.56 -3.54
C ALA A 207 1.03 27.17 -2.64
N MET A 208 1.58 25.97 -2.81
CA MET A 208 2.55 25.41 -1.84
C MET A 208 3.94 26.06 -1.89
N LEU A 209 4.32 26.71 -2.99
CA LEU A 209 5.54 27.52 -3.07
C LEU A 209 5.48 28.79 -2.19
N GLN A 210 4.31 29.13 -1.65
CA GLN A 210 4.12 30.25 -0.73
C GLN A 210 4.10 29.80 0.75
N SER A 211 4.23 28.48 1.01
CA SER A 211 4.15 27.90 2.35
C SER A 211 5.28 28.35 3.29
N SER A 212 5.03 28.26 4.60
CA SER A 212 6.05 28.42 5.64
C SER A 212 7.14 27.36 5.53
N ASP A 213 6.77 26.13 5.17
CA ASP A 213 7.67 24.99 5.08
C ASP A 213 8.78 25.22 4.04
N LEU A 214 8.46 25.78 2.87
CA LEU A 214 9.48 26.10 1.88
C LEU A 214 10.49 27.12 2.43
N ARG A 215 10.01 28.19 3.08
CA ARG A 215 10.88 29.21 3.69
C ARG A 215 11.76 28.65 4.80
N LEU A 216 11.19 27.78 5.64
CA LEU A 216 11.93 27.08 6.70
C LEU A 216 13.00 26.17 6.11
N ALA A 217 12.66 25.36 5.11
CA ALA A 217 13.59 24.46 4.44
C ALA A 217 14.74 25.22 3.77
N MET A 218 14.45 26.34 3.09
CA MET A 218 15.47 27.20 2.49
C MET A 218 16.40 27.78 3.55
N THR A 219 15.85 28.31 4.64
CA THR A 219 16.62 28.88 5.75
C THR A 219 17.54 27.82 6.36
N ALA A 220 16.98 26.65 6.71
CA ALA A 220 17.72 25.55 7.30
C ALA A 220 18.85 25.06 6.38
N HIS A 221 18.60 25.00 5.07
CA HIS A 221 19.63 24.64 4.09
C HIS A 221 20.77 25.67 4.05
N MET A 222 20.44 26.97 4.00
CA MET A 222 21.43 28.05 3.99
C MET A 222 22.25 28.10 5.29
N THR A 223 21.65 27.78 6.43
CA THR A 223 22.31 27.78 7.75
C THR A 223 22.93 26.43 8.12
N LYS A 224 22.82 25.41 7.26
CA LYS A 224 23.24 24.02 7.51
C LYS A 224 22.62 23.41 8.78
N GLN A 225 21.38 23.78 9.07
CA GLN A 225 20.58 23.24 10.17
C GLN A 225 19.53 22.25 9.63
N LYS A 226 18.93 21.45 10.52
CA LYS A 226 17.79 20.60 10.17
C LYS A 226 16.49 21.40 10.36
N PRO A 227 15.58 21.43 9.37
CA PRO A 227 14.29 22.08 9.54
C PRO A 227 13.38 21.26 10.47
N GLU A 228 12.58 21.95 11.28
CA GLU A 228 11.52 21.36 12.11
C GLU A 228 10.16 21.79 11.59
N PHE A 229 9.48 20.91 10.85
CA PHE A 229 8.18 21.19 10.25
C PHE A 229 7.05 20.99 11.25
N LEU A 230 6.05 21.88 11.22
CA LEU A 230 4.85 21.77 12.03
C LEU A 230 3.94 20.65 11.51
N ASP A 231 3.19 20.05 12.44
CA ASP A 231 2.19 19.03 12.13
C ASP A 231 1.11 19.48 11.16
#